data_AF-A0A4Y2SJR5-F1
#
_entry.id   AF-A0A4Y2SJR5-F1
#
_cell.length_a   1.000
_cell.length_b   1.000
_cell.length_c   1.000
_cell.angle_alpha   90.00
_cell.angle_beta   90.00
_cell.angle_gamma   90.00
#
_symmetry.space_group_name_H-M   'P 1'
#
loop_
_entity.id
_entity.type
_entity.pdbx_description
1 polymer ?
#
loop_
_entity_poly.entity_id
_entity_poly.type
_entity_poly.pdbx_seq_one_letter_code
_entity_poly.pdbx_strand_id
1 'polypeptide(L)'
;MFIVNNGITWKFIVDGAPWWGGFSERLVRFVKTCLKRILGKSSLTYEELYAVIVEIEAVINSRPITYLFSNVNEPDPLSPSHFLTGSKLTVLPSPNAVPKSSKSDLLKRWKQIIIVRPFLEKFL
;
A
#
# COMPACT_ATOMS: atom_id res chain seq x y z
N MET A 1 2.75 -6.88 28.51
CA MET A 1 2.69 -5.43 28.75
C MET A 1 3.06 -4.60 27.50
N PHE A 2 2.73 -5.02 26.26
CA PHE A 2 3.10 -4.26 25.05
C PHE A 2 2.16 -3.08 24.77
N ILE A 3 0.85 -3.34 24.83
CA ILE A 3 -0.21 -2.35 24.54
C ILE A 3 -0.11 -1.13 25.45
N VAL A 4 0.00 -1.36 26.76
CA VAL A 4 0.13 -0.30 27.79
C VAL A 4 1.43 0.49 27.60
N ASN A 5 2.56 -0.19 27.36
CA ASN A 5 3.86 0.48 27.22
C ASN A 5 3.96 1.37 25.97
N ASN A 6 3.12 1.14 24.96
CA ASN A 6 3.06 1.96 23.75
C ASN A 6 1.88 2.95 23.76
N GLY A 7 1.14 3.08 24.87
CA GLY A 7 -0.02 3.95 24.95
C GLY A 7 -1.18 3.57 24.01
N ILE A 8 -1.22 2.31 23.57
CA ILE A 8 -2.24 1.81 22.64
C ILE A 8 -3.51 1.52 23.44
N THR A 9 -4.66 2.03 22.99
CA THR A 9 -5.96 1.68 23.59
C THR A 9 -6.65 0.62 22.73
N TRP A 10 -6.86 -0.57 23.29
CA TRP A 10 -7.61 -1.63 22.60
C TRP A 10 -9.11 -1.35 22.67
N LYS A 11 -9.79 -1.44 21.52
CA LYS A 11 -11.25 -1.27 21.41
C LYS A 11 -11.85 -2.46 20.69
N PHE A 12 -12.82 -3.13 21.31
CA PHE A 12 -13.56 -4.21 20.69
C PHE A 12 -14.68 -3.65 19.80
N ILE A 13 -15.05 -4.40 18.76
CA ILE A 13 -16.28 -4.16 18.03
C ILE A 13 -17.47 -4.54 18.91
N VAL A 14 -18.60 -3.85 18.74
CA VAL A 14 -19.83 -4.14 19.47
C VAL A 14 -20.42 -5.47 18.97
N ASP A 15 -20.82 -6.34 19.89
CA ASP A 15 -21.49 -7.59 19.54
C ASP A 15 -22.80 -7.32 18.80
N GLY A 16 -23.05 -8.09 17.74
CA GLY A 16 -24.23 -7.91 16.89
C GLY A 16 -24.17 -6.69 15.96
N ALA A 17 -23.02 -5.99 15.87
CA ALA A 17 -22.82 -4.86 14.96
C ALA A 17 -21.85 -5.22 13.80
N PRO A 18 -22.21 -6.12 12.87
CA PRO A 18 -21.30 -6.59 11.80
C PRO A 18 -20.81 -5.45 10.88
N TRP A 19 -21.58 -4.35 10.77
CA TRP A 19 -21.18 -3.19 9.98
C TRP A 19 -19.93 -2.48 10.51
N TRP A 20 -19.59 -2.60 11.80
CA TRP A 20 -18.37 -2.03 12.38
C TRP A 20 -17.10 -2.65 11.79
N GLY A 21 -17.15 -3.94 11.42
CA GLY A 21 -16.05 -4.65 10.78
C GLY A 21 -15.99 -4.49 9.25
N GLY A 22 -17.04 -3.93 8.64
CA GLY A 22 -17.25 -3.98 7.18
C GLY A 22 -16.16 -3.28 6.36
N PHE A 23 -15.44 -2.30 6.91
CA PHE A 23 -14.26 -1.72 6.24
C PHE A 23 -13.12 -2.74 6.16
N SER A 24 -12.74 -3.32 7.30
CA SER A 24 -11.67 -4.31 7.40
C SER A 24 -11.97 -5.55 6.55
N GLU A 25 -13.22 -6.02 6.56
CA GLU A 25 -13.64 -7.16 5.72
C GLU A 25 -13.52 -6.87 4.22
N ARG A 26 -13.93 -5.66 3.78
CA ARG A 26 -13.77 -5.23 2.38
C ARG A 26 -12.31 -5.14 1.99
N LEU A 27 -11.45 -4.62 2.88
CA LEU A 27 -10.01 -4.54 2.65
C LEU A 27 -9.38 -5.94 2.52
N VAL A 28 -9.73 -6.87 3.42
CA VAL A 28 -9.28 -8.28 3.34
C VAL A 28 -9.73 -8.93 2.05
N ARG A 29 -10.98 -8.69 1.61
CA ARG A 29 -11.49 -9.19 0.33
C ARG A 29 -10.68 -8.65 -0.85
N PHE A 30 -10.33 -7.36 -0.83
CA PHE A 30 -9.53 -6.73 -1.89
C PHE A 30 -8.13 -7.36 -1.99
N VAL A 31 -7.41 -7.47 -0.86
CA VAL A 31 -6.09 -8.12 -0.81
C VAL A 31 -6.14 -9.56 -1.33
N LYS A 32 -7.12 -10.35 -0.88
CA LYS A 32 -7.32 -11.72 -1.35
C LYS A 32 -7.61 -11.79 -2.85
N THR A 33 -8.31 -10.81 -3.40
CA THR A 33 -8.62 -10.74 -4.83
C THR A 33 -7.36 -10.46 -5.65
N CYS A 34 -6.52 -9.51 -5.22
CA CYS A 34 -5.22 -9.25 -5.83
C CYS A 34 -4.32 -10.50 -5.77
N LEU A 35 -4.21 -11.13 -4.60
CA LEU A 35 -3.44 -12.37 -4.44
C LEU A 35 -3.92 -13.46 -5.40
N LYS A 36 -5.22 -13.74 -5.48
CA LYS A 36 -5.76 -14.76 -6.39
C LYS A 36 -5.43 -14.48 -7.86
N ARG A 37 -5.44 -13.20 -8.27
CA ARG A 37 -5.08 -12.80 -9.65
C ARG A 37 -3.59 -13.00 -9.94
N ILE A 38 -2.72 -12.79 -8.95
CA ILE A 38 -1.26 -12.93 -9.10
C ILE A 38 -0.85 -14.39 -9.06
N LEU A 39 -1.33 -15.15 -8.06
CA LEU A 39 -0.92 -16.54 -7.85
C LEU A 39 -1.50 -17.46 -8.93
N GLY A 40 -2.76 -17.25 -9.35
CA GLY A 40 -3.39 -18.17 -10.31
C GLY A 40 -3.36 -19.62 -9.80
N LYS A 41 -2.53 -20.47 -10.41
CA LYS A 41 -2.29 -21.88 -10.01
C LYS A 41 -0.89 -22.14 -9.40
N SER A 42 -0.04 -21.12 -9.25
CA SER A 42 1.30 -21.28 -8.70
C SER A 42 1.31 -21.24 -7.17
N SER A 43 2.28 -21.94 -6.57
CA SER A 43 2.64 -21.83 -5.16
C SER A 43 3.88 -20.95 -5.05
N LEU A 44 3.86 -20.00 -4.12
CA LEU A 44 4.98 -19.09 -3.85
C LEU A 44 5.75 -19.56 -2.62
N THR A 45 7.06 -19.27 -2.59
CA THR A 45 7.86 -19.33 -1.37
C THR A 45 7.42 -18.23 -0.39
N TYR A 46 7.93 -18.28 0.85
CA TYR A 46 7.62 -17.25 1.84
C TYR A 46 8.10 -15.87 1.38
N GLU A 47 9.31 -15.79 0.83
CA GLU A 47 9.93 -14.56 0.37
C GLU A 47 9.17 -13.95 -0.81
N GLU A 48 8.72 -14.80 -1.74
CA GLU A 48 7.90 -14.39 -2.89
C GLU A 48 6.52 -13.91 -2.45
N LEU A 49 5.86 -14.63 -1.54
CA LEU A 49 4.56 -14.21 -1.00
C LEU A 49 4.69 -12.88 -0.24
N TYR A 50 5.74 -12.71 0.55
CA TYR A 50 6.00 -11.46 1.25
C TYR A 50 6.18 -10.30 0.27
N ALA A 51 7.00 -10.47 -0.77
CA ALA A 51 7.18 -9.46 -1.81
C ALA A 51 5.85 -9.08 -2.48
N VAL A 52 5.05 -10.07 -2.86
CA VAL A 52 3.73 -9.84 -3.47
C VAL A 52 2.79 -9.09 -2.52
N ILE A 53 2.77 -9.41 -1.23
CA ILE A 53 1.93 -8.69 -0.26
C ILE A 53 2.37 -7.23 -0.13
N VAL A 54 3.68 -6.97 -0.10
CA VAL A 54 4.24 -5.61 -0.07
C VAL A 54 3.83 -4.82 -1.32
N GLU A 55 3.81 -5.44 -2.50
CA GLU A 55 3.32 -4.80 -3.73
C GLU A 55 1.84 -4.44 -3.63
N ILE A 56 1.01 -5.39 -3.18
CA ILE A 56 -0.43 -5.18 -3.03
C ILE A 56 -0.69 -4.05 -2.03
N GLU A 57 0.04 -4.01 -0.92
CA GLU A 57 -0.02 -2.93 0.06
C GLU A 57 0.30 -1.57 -0.58
N ALA A 58 1.42 -1.48 -1.32
CA ALA A 58 1.85 -0.24 -1.96
C ALA A 58 0.80 0.27 -2.96
N VAL A 59 0.16 -0.63 -3.71
CA VAL A 59 -0.92 -0.32 -4.64
C VAL A 59 -2.14 0.19 -3.90
N ILE A 60 -2.63 -0.53 -2.88
CA ILE A 60 -3.81 -0.13 -2.11
C ILE A 60 -3.60 1.24 -1.49
N ASN A 61 -2.44 1.47 -0.87
CA ASN A 61 -2.12 2.73 -0.22
C ASN A 61 -1.91 3.88 -1.20
N SER A 62 -1.59 3.60 -2.47
CA SER A 62 -1.45 4.63 -3.50
C SER A 62 -2.73 4.90 -4.28
N ARG A 63 -3.79 4.08 -4.12
CA ARG A 63 -5.06 4.30 -4.82
C ARG A 63 -5.72 5.60 -4.34
N PRO A 64 -6.22 6.43 -5.27
CA PRO A 64 -6.92 7.66 -4.92
C PRO A 64 -8.24 7.34 -4.22
N ILE A 65 -8.54 8.06 -3.15
CA ILE A 65 -9.82 8.03 -2.43
C ILE A 65 -10.66 9.28 -2.72
N THR A 66 -10.09 10.27 -3.41
CA THR A 66 -10.78 11.46 -3.91
C THR A 66 -10.91 11.42 -5.43
N TYR A 67 -11.64 12.39 -5.97
CA TYR A 67 -11.88 12.53 -7.39
C TYR A 67 -10.57 12.63 -8.20
N LEU A 68 -10.58 12.01 -9.37
CA LEU A 68 -9.50 12.12 -10.36
C LEU A 68 -9.78 13.29 -11.28
N PHE A 69 -9.00 14.34 -11.10
CA PHE A 69 -9.04 15.53 -11.90
C PHE A 69 -8.38 15.32 -13.27
N SER A 70 -8.97 15.86 -14.33
CA SER A 70 -8.45 15.75 -15.70
C SER A 70 -7.52 16.91 -16.08
N ASN A 71 -7.54 17.99 -15.29
CA ASN A 71 -6.75 19.18 -15.56
C ASN A 71 -5.41 19.15 -14.79
N VAL A 72 -4.33 19.59 -15.42
CA VAL A 72 -2.98 19.62 -14.85
C VAL A 72 -2.84 20.67 -13.75
N ASN A 73 -3.72 21.68 -13.73
CA ASN A 73 -3.73 22.74 -12.72
C ASN A 73 -4.51 22.37 -11.45
N GLU A 74 -5.13 21.18 -11.41
CA GLU A 74 -5.91 20.71 -10.27
C GLU A 74 -5.03 19.90 -9.30
N PRO A 75 -5.38 19.87 -7.99
CA PRO A 75 -4.57 19.20 -6.99
C PRO A 75 -4.55 17.69 -7.21
N ASP A 76 -3.42 17.07 -6.86
CA ASP A 76 -3.27 15.62 -6.86
C ASP A 76 -4.34 14.94 -6.01
N PRO A 77 -4.93 13.82 -6.46
CA PRO A 77 -5.91 13.09 -5.69
C PRO A 77 -5.28 12.54 -4.41
N LEU A 78 -5.97 12.70 -3.28
CA LEU A 78 -5.57 12.13 -2.01
C LEU A 78 -5.68 10.61 -2.05
N SER A 79 -4.72 9.96 -1.42
CA SER A 79 -4.64 8.51 -1.25
C SER A 79 -4.27 8.20 0.21
N PRO A 80 -4.49 6.97 0.70
CA PRO A 80 -4.13 6.61 2.08
C PRO A 80 -2.65 6.90 2.42
N SER A 81 -1.74 6.69 1.47
CA SER A 81 -0.31 7.00 1.64
C SER A 81 -0.02 8.48 1.87
N HIS A 82 -0.86 9.41 1.40
CA HIS A 82 -0.70 10.83 1.77
C HIS A 82 -0.90 11.06 3.27
N PHE A 83 -1.81 10.33 3.91
CA PHE A 83 -2.03 10.45 5.36
C PHE A 83 -0.94 9.74 6.18
N LEU A 84 -0.40 8.64 5.65
CA LEU A 84 0.62 7.84 6.35
C LEU A 84 2.03 8.41 6.20
N THR A 85 2.39 8.85 4.99
CA THR A 85 3.76 9.22 4.62
C THR A 85 3.86 10.58 3.93
N GLY A 86 2.76 11.28 3.66
CA GLY A 86 2.76 12.60 3.00
C GLY A 86 2.91 12.56 1.47
N SER A 87 3.03 11.37 0.86
CA SER A 87 3.21 11.21 -0.59
C SER A 87 2.75 9.84 -1.08
N LYS A 88 2.41 9.71 -2.37
CA LYS A 88 2.11 8.42 -3.02
C LYS A 88 3.34 7.49 -2.98
N LEU A 89 3.13 6.21 -2.70
CA LEU A 89 4.21 5.20 -2.63
C LEU A 89 4.67 4.73 -4.02
N THR A 90 3.84 4.95 -5.05
CA THR A 90 4.11 4.55 -6.45
C THR A 90 4.79 5.62 -7.29
N VAL A 91 5.04 6.82 -6.76
CA VAL A 91 5.70 7.88 -7.53
C VAL A 91 7.16 7.53 -7.73
N LEU A 92 7.57 7.42 -9.01
CA LEU A 92 8.97 7.28 -9.37
C LEU A 92 9.70 8.56 -8.94
N PRO A 93 10.90 8.45 -8.33
CA PRO A 93 11.67 9.62 -7.99
C PRO A 93 12.00 10.41 -9.27
N SER A 94 11.71 11.70 -9.26
CA SER A 94 12.22 12.61 -10.29
C SER A 94 13.74 12.54 -10.31
N PRO A 95 14.39 12.49 -11.49
CA PRO A 95 15.85 12.43 -11.61
C PRO A 95 16.59 13.52 -10.83
N ASN A 96 15.92 14.64 -10.55
CA ASN A 96 16.49 15.82 -9.91
C ASN A 96 16.23 15.89 -8.40
N ALA A 97 15.45 14.95 -7.84
CA ALA A 97 15.05 14.93 -6.44
C ALA A 97 15.87 13.92 -5.62
N VAL A 98 17.18 13.82 -5.87
CA VAL A 98 18.08 13.01 -5.03
C VAL A 98 18.39 13.83 -3.78
N PRO A 99 17.76 13.56 -2.61
CA PRO A 99 18.23 14.16 -1.38
C PRO A 99 19.58 13.51 -1.05
N LYS A 100 20.42 14.16 -0.25
CA LYS A 100 21.59 13.53 0.39
C LYS A 100 21.12 12.38 1.29
N SER A 101 20.81 11.24 0.69
CA SER A 101 20.21 10.07 1.31
C SER A 101 21.26 8.98 1.33
N SER A 102 21.36 8.27 2.45
CA SER A 102 22.33 7.20 2.61
C SER A 102 22.13 6.16 1.52
N LYS A 103 23.23 5.54 1.05
CA LYS A 103 23.19 4.40 0.10
C LYS A 103 22.19 3.33 0.54
N SER A 104 22.01 3.13 1.84
CA SER A 104 21.04 2.19 2.41
C SER A 104 19.58 2.55 2.10
N ASP A 105 19.23 3.83 2.14
CA ASP A 105 17.85 4.31 1.95
C ASP A 105 17.49 4.26 0.48
N LEU A 106 18.44 4.61 -0.38
CA LEU A 106 18.34 4.42 -1.81
C LEU A 106 18.15 2.93 -2.12
N LEU A 107 18.98 2.03 -1.61
CA LEU A 107 18.85 0.59 -1.87
C LEU A 107 17.51 0.01 -1.41
N LYS A 108 17.01 0.39 -0.23
CA LYS A 108 15.69 -0.03 0.25
C LYS A 108 14.58 0.44 -0.71
N ARG A 109 14.65 1.71 -1.13
CA ARG A 109 13.66 2.34 -2.01
C ARG A 109 13.71 1.81 -3.45
N TRP A 110 14.91 1.56 -3.98
CA TRP A 110 15.14 0.93 -5.29
C TRP A 110 14.61 -0.51 -5.33
N LYS A 111 14.83 -1.30 -4.27
CA LYS A 111 14.24 -2.63 -4.14
C LYS A 111 12.71 -2.57 -4.18
N GLN A 112 12.10 -1.61 -3.48
CA GLN A 112 10.66 -1.38 -3.51
C GLN A 112 10.14 -1.05 -4.92
N ILE A 113 10.85 -0.20 -5.69
CA ILE A 113 10.45 0.19 -7.05
C ILE A 113 10.57 -0.99 -8.04
N ILE A 114 11.63 -1.79 -7.97
CA ILE A 114 11.85 -2.94 -8.85
C ILE A 114 10.77 -4.00 -8.62
N ILE A 115 10.37 -4.19 -7.36
CA ILE A 115 9.32 -5.11 -6.95
C ILE A 115 7.94 -4.60 -7.44
N VAL A 116 7.62 -3.31 -7.30
CA VAL A 116 6.29 -2.75 -7.67
C VAL A 116 6.05 -2.64 -9.20
N ARG A 117 7.11 -2.53 -10.01
CA ARG A 117 6.99 -2.22 -11.46
C ARG A 117 6.25 -3.28 -12.31
N PRO A 118 6.50 -4.59 -12.18
CA PRO A 118 5.83 -5.62 -12.99
C PRO A 118 4.32 -5.73 -12.72
N PHE A 119 3.87 -5.30 -11.54
CA PHE A 119 2.45 -5.33 -11.17
C PHE A 119 1.66 -4.15 -11.74
N LEU A 120 2.25 -2.94 -11.75
CA LEU A 120 1.59 -1.75 -12.32
C LEU A 120 1.31 -1.89 -13.82
N GLU A 121 2.19 -2.56 -14.56
CA GLU A 121 2.02 -2.82 -16.00
C GLU A 121 0.90 -3.81 -16.33
N LYS A 122 0.46 -4.63 -15.37
CA LYS A 122 -0.63 -5.61 -15.57
C LYS A 122 -2.03 -5.08 -15.23
N PHE A 123 -2.11 -3.86 -14.69
CA PHE A 123 -3.36 -3.29 -14.16
C PHE A 123 -3.70 -1.90 -14.73
N LEU A 124 -2.85 -1.35 -15.60
CA LEU A 124 -3.15 -0.25 -16.53
C LEU A 124 -3.45 -0.84 -17.91
#